data_AF-A0A850SER7-F1
#
_entry.id   AF-A0A850SER7-F1
#
_cell.length_a   1.000
_cell.length_b   1.000
_cell.length_c   1.000
_cell.angle_alpha   90.00
_cell.angle_beta   90.00
_cell.angle_gamma   90.00
#
_symmetry.space_group_name_H-M   'P 1'
#
loop_
_entity.id
_entity.type
_entity.pdbx_description
1 polymer ?
#
loop_
_entity_poly.entity_id
_entity_poly.type
_entity_poly.pdbx_seq_one_letter_code
_entity_poly.pdbx_strand_id
1 'polypeptide(L)'
;MRCLISALMWICLRIFSVRLRWVGRLTISHNVGLKVVAKGIERVEELELLSQYGCDIAQGYYICEPLAGDELLGWYETTVQK
;
A
#
# COMPACT_ATOMS: atom_id res chain seq x y z
N MET A 1 11.89 21.61 7.33
CA MET A 1 12.10 20.67 6.21
C MET A 1 10.96 19.67 6.24
N ARG A 2 9.85 20.04 5.59
CA ARG A 2 8.66 19.20 5.49
C ARG A 2 8.95 18.10 4.48
N CYS A 3 8.60 16.88 4.85
CA CYS A 3 8.84 15.62 4.18
C CYS A 3 8.64 15.72 2.64
N LEU A 4 9.73 15.85 1.87
CA LEU A 4 9.71 15.89 0.40
C LEU A 4 9.43 14.52 -0.25
N ILE A 5 9.19 13.48 0.56
CA ILE A 5 8.90 12.12 0.09
C ILE A 5 7.38 11.88 -0.09
N SER A 6 6.50 12.69 0.52
CA SER A 6 5.04 12.45 0.44
C SER A 6 4.38 13.02 -0.81
N ALA A 7 4.81 14.19 -1.30
CA ALA A 7 4.14 14.86 -2.43
C ALA A 7 4.46 14.25 -3.80
N LEU A 8 5.71 13.81 -4.03
CA LEU A 8 6.12 13.23 -5.32
C LEU A 8 5.64 11.79 -5.52
N MET A 9 5.55 10.99 -4.44
CA MET A 9 5.00 9.63 -4.52
C MET A 9 3.48 9.66 -4.77
N TRP A 10 2.76 10.64 -4.23
CA TRP A 10 1.33 10.85 -4.49
C TRP A 10 1.03 11.34 -5.92
N ILE A 11 1.86 12.21 -6.50
CA ILE A 11 1.71 12.68 -7.88
C ILE A 11 2.04 11.58 -8.90
N CYS A 12 3.04 10.73 -8.64
CA CYS A 12 3.35 9.60 -9.55
C CYS A 12 2.32 8.45 -9.50
N LEU A 13 1.55 8.31 -8.41
CA LEU A 13 0.58 7.22 -8.26
C LEU A 13 -0.80 7.50 -8.85
N ARG A 14 -1.07 8.70 -9.39
CA ARG A 14 -2.32 9.01 -10.13
C ARG A 14 -2.40 8.41 -11.54
N ILE A 15 -1.47 7.55 -11.96
CA ILE A 15 -1.46 6.94 -13.31
C ILE A 15 -2.13 5.55 -13.38
N PHE A 16 -2.58 4.93 -12.29
CA PHE A 16 -3.30 3.64 -12.40
C PHE A 16 -4.62 3.59 -11.61
N SER A 17 -5.57 4.43 -12.02
CA SER A 17 -6.99 4.22 -11.70
C SER A 17 -7.58 3.19 -12.67
N VAL A 18 -7.47 1.88 -12.39
CA VAL A 18 -8.25 0.84 -13.08
C VAL A 18 -8.60 -0.30 -12.12
N ARG A 19 -9.88 -0.39 -11.79
CA ARG A 19 -10.55 -1.36 -10.90
C ARG A 19 -10.52 -2.83 -11.37
N LEU A 20 -9.74 -3.19 -12.40
CA LEU A 20 -9.69 -4.55 -13.00
C LEU A 20 -8.29 -5.01 -13.49
N ARG A 21 -7.17 -4.38 -13.06
CA ARG A 21 -5.81 -4.66 -13.62
C ARG A 21 -4.79 -5.22 -12.63
N TRP A 22 -5.23 -5.95 -11.60
CA TRP A 22 -4.36 -6.46 -10.53
C TRP A 22 -4.05 -7.95 -10.65
N VAL A 23 -5.03 -8.78 -10.98
CA VAL A 23 -4.89 -10.26 -11.01
C VAL A 23 -3.74 -10.72 -11.92
N GLY A 24 -3.69 -10.21 -13.15
CA GLY A 24 -2.61 -10.58 -14.09
C GLY A 24 -1.21 -10.16 -13.61
N ARG A 25 -1.09 -9.08 -12.83
CA ARG A 25 0.20 -8.64 -12.29
C ARG A 25 0.63 -9.45 -11.07
N LEU A 26 -0.31 -9.90 -10.25
CA LEU A 26 -0.03 -10.79 -9.11
C LEU A 26 0.55 -12.12 -9.60
N THR A 27 -0.16 -12.80 -10.51
CA THR A 27 0.28 -14.09 -11.05
C THR A 27 1.65 -14.01 -11.73
N ILE A 28 1.90 -12.98 -12.55
CA ILE A 28 3.19 -12.83 -13.23
C ILE A 28 4.31 -12.59 -12.21
N SER A 29 4.08 -11.72 -11.22
CA SER A 29 5.09 -11.38 -10.22
C SER A 29 5.46 -12.59 -9.36
N HIS A 30 4.46 -13.37 -8.92
CA HIS A 30 4.72 -14.59 -8.15
C HIS A 30 5.46 -15.65 -8.97
N ASN A 31 5.13 -15.79 -10.25
CA ASN A 31 5.82 -16.74 -11.14
C ASN A 31 7.30 -16.41 -11.36
N VAL A 32 7.71 -15.15 -11.18
CA VAL A 32 9.13 -14.72 -11.23
C VAL A 32 9.74 -14.51 -9.85
N GLY A 33 9.06 -14.95 -8.78
CA GLY A 33 9.57 -14.89 -7.41
C GLY A 33 9.58 -13.49 -6.78
N LEU A 34 8.80 -12.55 -7.32
CA LEU A 34 8.68 -11.18 -6.80
C LEU A 34 7.45 -11.02 -5.89
N LYS A 35 7.60 -10.22 -4.84
CA LYS A 35 6.49 -9.78 -3.98
C LYS A 35 5.80 -8.55 -4.58
N VAL A 36 4.48 -8.49 -4.44
CA VAL A 36 3.66 -7.38 -4.92
C VAL A 36 3.23 -6.47 -3.77
N VAL A 37 3.42 -5.17 -3.96
CA VAL A 37 2.93 -4.12 -3.06
C VAL A 37 1.76 -3.41 -3.73
N ALA A 38 0.53 -3.59 -3.23
CA ALA A 38 -0.60 -2.77 -3.60
C ALA A 38 -0.53 -1.42 -2.86
N LYS A 39 -0.65 -0.31 -3.60
CA LYS A 39 -0.59 1.06 -3.05
C LYS A 39 -1.92 1.79 -3.26
N GLY A 40 -2.29 2.62 -2.30
CA GLY A 40 -3.47 3.48 -2.36
C GLY A 40 -4.75 2.87 -1.81
N ILE A 41 -4.66 1.98 -0.80
CA ILE A 41 -5.84 1.40 -0.15
C ILE A 41 -6.52 2.45 0.74
N GLU A 42 -7.75 2.81 0.42
CA GLU A 42 -8.50 3.84 1.15
C GLU A 42 -9.68 3.25 1.92
N ARG A 43 -10.09 2.01 1.61
CA ARG A 43 -11.20 1.33 2.30
C ARG A 43 -10.89 -0.12 2.64
N VAL A 44 -11.64 -0.67 3.60
CA VAL A 44 -11.51 -2.06 4.06
C VAL A 44 -11.82 -3.06 2.96
N GLU A 45 -12.83 -2.79 2.13
CA GLU A 45 -13.28 -3.71 1.08
C GLU A 45 -12.21 -3.89 0.00
N GLU A 46 -11.39 -2.86 -0.23
CA GLU A 46 -10.25 -2.91 -1.17
C GLU A 46 -9.13 -3.81 -0.61
N LEU A 47 -8.87 -3.72 0.70
CA LEU A 47 -7.89 -4.56 1.38
C LEU A 47 -8.30 -6.03 1.38
N GLU A 48 -9.56 -6.31 1.74
CA GLU A 48 -10.12 -7.66 1.74
C GLU A 48 -10.08 -8.29 0.36
N LEU A 49 -10.46 -7.53 -0.67
CA LEU A 49 -10.41 -7.98 -2.05
C LEU A 49 -8.98 -8.34 -2.48
N LEU A 50 -7.99 -7.50 -2.15
CA LEU A 50 -6.58 -7.76 -2.49
C LEU A 50 -6.01 -8.96 -1.74
N SER A 51 -6.42 -9.15 -0.49
CA SER A 51 -6.08 -10.34 0.30
C SER A 51 -6.59 -11.62 -0.39
N GLN A 52 -7.85 -11.61 -0.86
CA GLN A 52 -8.42 -12.74 -1.60
C GLN A 52 -7.69 -13.04 -2.91
N TYR A 53 -7.15 -12.01 -3.58
CA TYR A 53 -6.35 -12.18 -4.79
C TYR A 53 -4.89 -12.56 -4.53
N GLY A 54 -4.46 -12.68 -3.27
CA GLY A 54 -3.11 -13.09 -2.90
C GLY A 54 -2.07 -11.96 -2.96
N CYS A 55 -2.47 -10.71 -2.73
CA CYS A 55 -1.51 -9.61 -2.61
C CYS A 55 -0.61 -9.77 -1.38
N ASP A 56 0.71 -9.64 -1.55
CA ASP A 56 1.67 -9.87 -0.47
C ASP A 56 1.71 -8.73 0.56
N ILE A 57 1.67 -7.49 0.07
CA ILE A 57 1.85 -6.28 0.88
C ILE A 57 0.85 -5.22 0.42
N ALA A 58 0.23 -4.51 1.35
CA ALA A 58 -0.66 -3.40 1.07
C ALA A 58 -0.16 -2.11 1.75
N GLN A 59 -0.34 -0.97 1.08
CA GLN A 59 -0.06 0.37 1.60
C GLN A 59 -1.22 1.30 1.24
N GLY A 60 -1.73 2.05 2.20
CA GLY A 60 -2.80 3.00 1.93
C GLY A 60 -3.30 3.71 3.17
N TYR A 61 -4.10 4.75 2.95
CA TYR A 61 -4.66 5.62 3.99
C TYR A 61 -5.52 4.84 5.00
N TYR A 62 -6.21 3.79 4.55
CA TYR A 62 -6.98 2.91 5.43
C TYR A 62 -6.12 2.20 6.48
N ILE A 63 -4.87 1.87 6.13
CA ILE A 63 -3.94 1.15 7.02
C ILE A 63 -3.25 2.15 7.95
N CYS A 64 -2.74 3.24 7.37
CA CYS A 64 -2.09 4.31 8.10
C CYS A 64 -2.06 5.55 7.21
N GLU A 65 -2.51 6.68 7.76
CA GLU A 65 -2.29 7.97 7.13
C GLU A 65 -0.78 8.29 7.05
N PRO A 66 -0.33 9.17 6.14
CA PRO A 66 1.06 9.60 6.12
C PRO A 66 1.45 10.29 7.44
N LEU A 67 2.35 9.65 8.20
CA LEU A 67 2.87 10.16 9.46
C LEU A 67 4.17 10.94 9.28
N ALA A 68 4.46 11.87 10.19
CA ALA A 68 5.80 12.41 10.33
C ALA A 68 6.76 11.32 10.84
N GLY A 69 8.07 11.51 10.61
CA GLY A 69 9.09 10.52 11.00
C GLY A 69 9.04 10.18 12.49
N ASP A 70 8.83 11.19 13.34
CA ASP A 70 8.77 11.03 14.80
C ASP A 70 7.51 10.29 15.26
N GLU A 71 6.42 10.37 14.49
CA GLU A 71 5.13 9.72 14.79
C GLU A 71 5.12 8.25 14.36
N LEU A 72 5.97 7.87 13.40
CA LEU A 72 6.05 6.52 12.86
C LEU A 72 6.42 5.49 13.93
N LEU A 73 7.35 5.84 14.83
CA LEU A 73 7.84 4.93 15.88
C LEU A 73 6.71 4.57 16.85
N GLY A 74 5.97 5.58 17.32
CA GLY A 74 4.84 5.37 18.23
C GLY A 74 3.70 4.58 17.59
N TRP A 75 3.43 4.80 16.30
CA TRP A 75 2.47 3.99 15.56
C TRP A 75 2.92 2.53 15.44
N TYR A 76 4.21 2.28 15.16
CA TYR A 76 4.76 0.93 15.04
C TYR A 76 4.63 0.13 16.35
N GLU A 77 5.00 0.73 17.47
CA GLU A 77 4.90 0.11 18.80
C GLU A 77 3.45 -0.16 19.22
N THR A 78 2.53 0.76 18.89
CA THR A 78 1.14 0.68 19.37
C THR A 78 0.24 -0.20 18.50
N THR A 79 0.55 -0.32 17.19
CA THR A 79 -0.34 -0.93 16.20
C THR A 79 0.23 -2.19 15.56
N VAL A 80 1.54 -2.25 15.31
CA VAL A 80 2.16 -3.37 14.56
C VAL A 80 2.71 -4.45 15.49
N GLN A 81 3.17 -4.09 16.68
CA GLN A 81 3.77 -5.01 17.66
C GLN A 81 2.78 -5.58 18.71
N LYS A 82 1.49 -5.26 18.60
CA LYS A 82 0.43 -5.87 19.42
C LYS A 82 0.00 -7.22 18.86
#